data_AF-A0A7K3GBE8-F1
#
_entry.id   AF-A0A7K3GBE8-F1
#
_cell.length_a   1.000
_cell.length_b   1.000
_cell.length_c   1.000
_cell.angle_alpha   90.00
_cell.angle_beta   90.00
_cell.angle_gamma   90.00
#
_symmetry.space_group_name_H-M   'P 1'
#
loop_
_entity.id
_entity.type
_entity.pdbx_description
1 polymer ?
#
loop_
_entity_poly.entity_id
_entity_poly.type
_entity_poly.pdbx_seq_one_letter_code
_entity_poly.pdbx_strand_id
1 'polypeptide(L)'
;MAGALGLLGLVTTPLGRKLGWAWLQHPGRRLYNRLLKKASEERESRDEAIREQRETDEAAADAEATEDDEQIGDTAERPAGLVPTTPTSENTEGEIVSGFRFEEYAAEMEAAANSYDPENAMEILAMVEGLPAALTSVANVMKILAERADSEFPLEKEVADGFNDIYGALMSAVAVAEDMGPLFRTAHEQDIARHEDPRNGPEAEKGWNV
;
A
#
# COMPACT_ATOMS: atom_id res chain seq x y z
N MET A 1 12.04 24.39 20.60
CA MET A 1 12.99 23.94 21.65
C MET A 1 14.42 23.70 21.14
N ALA A 2 14.64 23.19 19.92
CA ALA A 2 16.00 22.93 19.39
C ALA A 2 16.89 24.19 19.27
N GLY A 3 16.32 25.33 18.85
CA GLY A 3 17.07 26.60 18.70
C GLY A 3 17.64 27.17 20.01
N ALA A 4 16.93 26.99 21.14
CA ALA A 4 17.36 27.49 22.44
C ALA A 4 18.60 26.74 22.98
N LEU A 5 18.68 25.43 22.75
CA LEU A 5 19.83 24.61 23.16
C LEU A 5 21.07 24.86 22.29
N GLY A 6 20.88 25.20 21.01
CA GLY A 6 21.95 25.63 20.11
C GLY A 6 22.58 26.95 20.55
N LEU A 7 21.76 27.94 20.88
CA LEU A 7 22.23 29.25 21.41
C LEU A 7 22.94 29.11 22.76
N LEU A 8 22.42 28.25 23.65
CA LEU A 8 23.04 27.97 24.94
C LEU A 8 24.38 27.26 24.76
N GLY A 9 24.51 26.37 23.77
CA GLY A 9 25.76 25.73 23.38
C GLY A 9 26.83 26.71 22.87
N LEU A 10 26.43 27.76 22.16
CA LEU A 10 27.34 28.81 21.66
C LEU A 10 27.98 29.63 22.79
N VAL A 11 27.26 29.85 23.90
CA VAL A 11 27.77 30.61 25.06
C VAL A 11 28.54 29.71 26.04
N THR A 12 28.01 28.52 26.32
CA THR A 12 28.55 27.62 27.35
C THR A 12 29.81 26.88 26.93
N THR A 13 29.93 26.51 25.66
CA THR A 13 31.09 25.76 25.15
C THR A 13 32.41 26.55 25.21
N PRO A 14 32.51 27.83 24.77
CA PRO A 14 33.75 28.60 24.91
C PRO A 14 34.08 28.90 26.37
N LEU A 15 33.07 29.14 27.23
CA LEU A 15 33.27 29.31 28.68
C LEU A 15 33.83 28.02 29.32
N GLY A 16 33.26 26.86 28.98
CA GLY A 16 33.71 25.56 29.46
C GLY A 16 35.10 25.16 28.96
N ARG A 17 35.53 25.64 27.78
CA ARG A 17 36.92 25.48 27.31
C ARG A 17 37.89 26.35 28.08
N LYS A 18 37.51 27.60 28.39
CA LYS A 18 38.36 28.54 29.13
C LYS A 18 38.55 28.16 30.61
N LEU A 19 37.54 27.54 31.22
CA LEU A 19 37.55 27.10 32.63
C LEU A 19 37.97 25.63 32.81
N GLY A 20 38.26 24.89 31.73
CA GLY A 20 38.61 23.46 31.79
C GLY A 20 37.45 22.54 32.21
N TRP A 21 36.22 23.04 32.20
CA TRP A 21 35.05 22.28 32.66
C TRP A 21 34.37 21.56 31.50
N ALA A 22 34.75 20.30 31.30
CA ALA A 22 34.21 19.44 30.25
C ALA A 22 32.68 19.30 30.31
N TRP A 23 32.06 19.40 31.49
CA TRP A 23 30.62 19.23 31.66
C TRP A 23 29.76 20.37 31.09
N LEU A 24 30.32 21.58 30.94
CA LEU A 24 29.66 22.72 30.30
C LEU A 24 29.73 22.68 28.77
N GLN A 25 30.58 21.83 28.20
CA GLN A 25 30.83 21.79 26.77
C GLN A 25 29.75 20.96 26.06
N HIS A 26 29.13 21.53 25.03
CA HIS A 26 28.13 20.89 24.17
C HIS A 26 26.91 20.28 24.90
N PRO A 27 26.16 21.07 25.70
CA PRO A 27 25.00 20.56 26.46
C PRO A 27 23.92 19.95 25.55
N GLY A 28 23.67 20.57 24.39
CA GLY A 28 22.69 20.06 23.41
C GLY A 28 23.03 18.67 22.86
N ARG A 29 24.31 18.42 22.53
CA ARG A 29 24.76 17.12 21.99
C ARG A 29 24.66 16.01 23.04
N ARG A 30 24.90 16.33 24.31
CA ARG A 30 24.76 15.37 25.42
C ARG A 30 23.31 14.99 25.66
N LEU A 31 22.39 15.97 25.64
CA LEU A 31 20.96 15.71 25.77
C LEU A 31 20.45 14.88 24.60
N TYR A 32 20.82 15.24 23.37
CA TYR A 32 20.46 14.50 22.16
C TYR A 32 20.93 13.04 22.23
N ASN A 33 22.19 12.80 22.62
CA ASN A 33 22.71 11.43 22.78
C ASN A 33 21.94 10.63 23.86
N ARG A 34 21.49 11.27 24.95
CA ARG A 34 20.69 10.59 25.98
C ARG A 34 19.30 10.22 25.46
N LEU A 35 18.65 11.11 24.72
CA LEU A 35 17.35 10.84 24.11
C LEU A 35 17.45 9.74 23.05
N LEU A 36 18.47 9.78 22.19
CA LEU A 36 18.73 8.72 21.22
C LEU A 36 18.98 7.37 21.90
N LYS A 37 19.77 7.34 22.97
CA LYS A 37 20.03 6.12 23.72
C LYS A 37 18.75 5.54 24.33
N LYS A 38 17.87 6.40 24.85
CA LYS A 38 16.57 5.97 25.38
C LYS A 38 15.67 5.40 24.28
N ALA A 39 15.60 6.08 23.14
CA ALA A 39 14.83 5.61 22.00
C ALA A 39 15.38 4.30 21.41
N SER A 40 16.70 4.09 21.40
CA SER A 40 17.30 2.82 20.95
C SER A 40 17.00 1.68 21.92
N GLU A 41 17.10 1.92 23.24
CA GLU A 41 16.73 0.94 24.28
C GLU A 41 15.25 0.53 24.15
N GLU A 42 14.34 1.49 23.95
CA GLU A 42 12.91 1.20 23.76
C GLU A 42 12.65 0.40 22.48
N ARG A 43 13.31 0.76 21.37
CA ARG A 43 13.21 0.01 20.11
C ARG A 43 13.70 -1.43 20.27
N GLU A 44 14.87 -1.62 20.87
CA GLU A 44 15.44 -2.95 21.12
C GLU A 44 14.48 -3.81 21.96
N SER A 45 13.90 -3.24 23.02
CA SER A 45 12.92 -3.96 23.87
C SER A 45 11.64 -4.37 23.13
N ARG A 46 11.15 -3.51 22.23
CA ARG A 46 9.97 -3.81 21.40
C ARG A 46 10.29 -4.87 20.36
N ASP A 47 11.44 -4.75 19.70
CA ASP A 47 11.86 -5.68 18.66
C ASP A 47 12.15 -7.08 19.26
N GLU A 48 12.60 -7.15 20.53
CA GLU A 48 12.72 -8.40 21.31
C GLU A 48 11.33 -8.99 21.64
N ALA A 49 10.39 -8.19 22.14
CA ALA A 49 9.03 -8.66 22.43
C ALA A 49 8.30 -9.19 21.19
N ILE A 50 8.49 -8.55 20.02
CA ILE A 50 7.93 -9.02 18.74
C ILE A 50 8.53 -10.37 18.36
N ARG A 51 9.84 -10.58 18.59
CA ARG A 51 10.49 -11.85 18.29
C ARG A 51 9.97 -12.99 19.17
N GLU A 52 9.86 -12.75 20.47
CA GLU A 52 9.29 -13.74 21.41
C GLU A 52 7.83 -14.09 21.08
N GLN A 53 7.03 -13.09 20.71
CA GLN A 53 5.66 -13.31 20.29
C GLN A 53 5.60 -14.16 19.02
N ARG A 54 6.42 -13.82 18.01
CA ARG A 54 6.49 -14.58 16.76
C ARG A 54 6.92 -16.03 16.99
N GLU A 55 7.92 -16.28 17.84
CA GLU A 55 8.35 -17.64 18.19
C GLU A 55 7.22 -18.44 18.86
N THR A 56 6.39 -17.78 19.67
CA THR A 56 5.22 -18.39 20.32
C THR A 56 4.13 -18.72 19.30
N ASP A 57 3.83 -17.79 18.39
CA ASP A 57 2.83 -17.97 17.33
C ASP A 57 3.26 -19.07 16.35
N GLU A 58 4.55 -19.13 15.99
CA GLU A 58 5.11 -20.19 15.14
C GLU A 58 5.04 -21.56 15.84
N ALA A 59 5.39 -21.64 17.12
CA ALA A 59 5.26 -22.90 17.87
C ALA A 59 3.80 -23.37 18.03
N ALA A 60 2.85 -22.43 18.14
CA ALA A 60 1.43 -22.75 18.17
C ALA A 60 0.93 -23.27 16.82
N ALA A 61 1.35 -22.62 15.72
CA ALA A 61 1.01 -23.05 14.37
C ALA A 61 1.60 -24.43 14.03
N ASP A 62 2.86 -24.70 14.42
CA ASP A 62 3.48 -26.02 14.25
C ASP A 62 2.74 -27.10 15.05
N ALA A 63 2.30 -26.80 16.28
CA ALA A 63 1.51 -27.72 17.09
C ALA A 63 0.14 -28.02 16.45
N GLU A 64 -0.56 -26.99 15.96
CA GLU A 64 -1.83 -27.14 15.24
C GLU A 64 -1.66 -27.98 13.96
N ALA A 65 -0.60 -27.74 13.18
CA ALA A 65 -0.27 -28.52 12.00
C ALA A 65 0.06 -29.99 12.32
N THR A 66 0.61 -30.28 13.50
CA THR A 66 0.89 -31.66 13.95
C THR A 66 -0.38 -32.38 14.42
N GLU A 67 -1.39 -31.65 14.89
CA GLU A 67 -2.69 -32.20 15.29
C GLU A 67 -3.61 -32.48 14.08
N ASP A 68 -3.46 -31.71 12.98
CA ASP A 68 -4.24 -31.84 11.74
C ASP A 68 -3.69 -32.89 10.74
N ASP A 69 -2.70 -33.70 11.15
CA ASP A 69 -2.07 -34.76 10.33
C ASP A 69 -3.01 -35.99 10.12
N GLU A 70 -4.25 -35.96 10.63
CA GLU A 70 -5.31 -36.92 10.32
C GLU A 70 -6.18 -36.46 9.13
N GLN A 71 -5.64 -36.50 7.90
CA GLN A 71 -6.33 -36.74 6.59
C GLN A 71 -5.76 -35.92 5.42
N ILE A 72 -4.51 -36.17 5.03
CA ILE A 72 -4.18 -36.12 3.60
C ILE A 72 -4.08 -37.56 3.12
N GLY A 73 -5.21 -38.08 2.63
CA GLY A 73 -5.31 -39.44 2.13
C GLY A 73 -4.39 -39.69 0.94
N ASP A 74 -3.49 -40.66 1.08
CA ASP A 74 -2.57 -41.23 0.07
C ASP A 74 -3.32 -41.97 -1.08
N THR A 75 -4.49 -41.49 -1.50
CA THR A 75 -5.38 -42.17 -2.45
C THR A 75 -5.86 -41.21 -3.52
N ALA A 76 -4.91 -40.74 -4.35
CA ALA A 76 -5.22 -40.30 -5.69
C ALA A 76 -4.95 -41.46 -6.66
N GLU A 77 -5.98 -42.23 -7.01
CA GLU A 77 -5.85 -43.39 -7.91
C GLU A 77 -5.59 -42.92 -9.35
N ARG A 78 -4.44 -43.30 -9.91
CA ARG A 78 -4.05 -42.99 -11.30
C ARG A 78 -4.90 -43.82 -12.29
N PRO A 79 -5.61 -43.21 -13.25
CA PRO A 79 -6.40 -43.96 -14.23
C PRO A 79 -5.51 -44.82 -15.14
N ALA A 80 -5.88 -46.10 -15.30
CA ALA A 80 -5.08 -47.14 -15.97
C ALA A 80 -5.33 -47.28 -17.49
N GLY A 81 -5.73 -46.22 -18.20
CA GLY A 81 -6.09 -46.34 -19.62
C GLY A 81 -5.78 -45.11 -20.46
N LEU A 82 -5.32 -45.33 -21.70
CA LEU A 82 -5.19 -44.29 -22.72
C LEU A 82 -6.60 -43.85 -23.15
N VAL A 83 -6.91 -42.57 -22.90
CA VAL A 83 -8.17 -41.95 -23.36
C VAL A 83 -8.11 -41.82 -24.89
N PRO A 84 -9.12 -42.29 -25.64
CA PRO A 84 -9.09 -42.23 -27.10
C PRO A 84 -9.23 -40.79 -27.59
N THR A 85 -8.26 -40.34 -28.40
CA THR A 85 -8.32 -39.08 -29.14
C THR A 85 -9.27 -39.23 -30.32
N THR A 86 -10.39 -38.52 -30.31
CA THR A 86 -11.27 -38.35 -31.47
C THR A 86 -10.58 -37.45 -32.50
N PRO A 87 -10.57 -37.80 -33.80
CA PRO A 87 -9.89 -36.98 -34.81
C PRO A 87 -10.61 -35.64 -34.99
N THR A 88 -9.86 -34.56 -34.83
CA THR A 88 -10.28 -33.20 -35.15
C THR A 88 -10.59 -33.10 -36.63
N SER A 89 -11.87 -33.13 -36.97
CA SER A 89 -12.35 -32.57 -38.23
C SER A 89 -12.16 -31.06 -38.20
N GLU A 90 -11.56 -30.57 -39.28
CA GLU A 90 -11.44 -29.16 -39.63
C GLU A 90 -12.80 -28.47 -39.53
N ASN A 91 -12.95 -27.60 -38.52
CA ASN A 91 -13.93 -26.53 -38.52
C ASN A 91 -13.16 -25.24 -38.26
N THR A 92 -12.98 -24.47 -39.33
CA THR A 92 -12.82 -23.02 -39.32
C THR A 92 -13.89 -22.39 -38.41
N GLU A 93 -13.49 -21.35 -37.65
CA GLU A 93 -14.33 -20.55 -36.74
C GLU A 93 -14.79 -21.27 -35.46
N GLY A 94 -13.89 -21.31 -34.48
CA GLY A 94 -14.22 -21.53 -33.08
C GLY A 94 -13.43 -20.53 -32.24
N GLU A 95 -14.05 -19.40 -31.93
CA GLU A 95 -13.61 -18.41 -30.96
C GLU A 95 -13.38 -19.10 -29.60
N ILE A 96 -12.12 -19.47 -29.32
CA ILE A 96 -11.61 -19.83 -28.00
C ILE A 96 -10.83 -18.56 -27.61
N VAL A 97 -11.25 -17.67 -26.71
CA VAL A 97 -11.75 -17.85 -25.34
C VAL A 97 -12.61 -16.63 -24.95
N SER A 98 -13.88 -16.84 -24.60
CA SER A 98 -14.66 -15.89 -23.80
C SER A 98 -14.21 -16.03 -22.34
N GLY A 99 -13.28 -15.18 -21.90
CA GLY A 99 -12.70 -15.21 -20.57
C GLY A 99 -12.35 -13.81 -20.10
N PHE A 100 -12.25 -13.62 -18.78
CA PHE A 100 -11.81 -12.36 -18.18
C PHE A 100 -10.39 -12.00 -18.66
N ARG A 101 -10.20 -10.81 -19.22
CA ARG A 101 -8.91 -10.31 -19.73
C ARG A 101 -8.55 -9.00 -19.06
N PHE A 102 -7.48 -8.99 -18.28
CA PHE A 102 -7.01 -7.79 -17.59
C PHE A 102 -6.68 -6.65 -18.56
N GLU A 103 -6.08 -6.99 -19.70
CA GLU A 103 -5.59 -6.02 -20.67
C GLU A 103 -6.74 -5.24 -21.32
N GLU A 104 -7.92 -5.86 -21.47
CA GLU A 104 -9.09 -5.21 -22.05
C GLU A 104 -9.65 -4.14 -21.11
N TYR A 105 -9.90 -4.50 -19.85
CA TYR A 105 -10.36 -3.54 -18.84
C TYR A 105 -9.32 -2.46 -18.53
N ALA A 106 -8.03 -2.82 -18.53
CA ALA A 106 -6.96 -1.86 -18.37
C ALA A 106 -6.87 -0.90 -19.57
N ALA A 107 -7.03 -1.40 -20.80
CA ALA A 107 -7.06 -0.56 -22.00
C ALA A 107 -8.29 0.36 -22.02
N GLU A 108 -9.45 -0.08 -21.55
CA GLU A 108 -10.62 0.78 -21.36
C GLU A 108 -10.36 1.90 -20.35
N MET A 109 -9.73 1.58 -19.21
CA MET A 109 -9.33 2.57 -18.21
C MET A 109 -8.29 3.56 -18.77
N GLU A 110 -7.31 3.08 -19.54
CA GLU A 110 -6.31 3.91 -20.21
C GLU A 110 -6.93 4.83 -21.28
N ALA A 111 -7.87 4.30 -22.07
CA ALA A 111 -8.59 5.08 -23.07
C ALA A 111 -9.42 6.19 -22.41
N ALA A 112 -10.13 5.87 -21.33
CA ALA A 112 -10.89 6.85 -20.56
C ALA A 112 -9.99 7.97 -20.02
N ALA A 113 -8.82 7.63 -19.49
CA ALA A 113 -7.83 8.60 -19.01
C ALA A 113 -7.27 9.48 -20.13
N ASN A 114 -7.00 8.93 -21.32
CA ASN A 114 -6.54 9.70 -22.48
C ASN A 114 -7.59 10.69 -23.00
N SER A 115 -8.86 10.36 -22.86
CA SER A 115 -9.98 11.24 -23.24
C SER A 115 -10.44 12.18 -22.13
N TYR A 116 -9.84 12.10 -20.95
CA TYR A 116 -10.28 12.88 -19.79
C TYR A 116 -9.91 14.36 -19.97
N ASP A 117 -10.93 15.20 -20.05
CA ASP A 117 -10.82 16.65 -20.20
C ASP A 117 -11.68 17.35 -19.13
N PRO A 118 -11.16 17.51 -17.90
CA PRO A 118 -11.93 18.04 -16.78
C PRO A 118 -12.27 19.51 -16.98
N GLU A 119 -13.52 19.88 -16.74
CA GLU A 119 -13.97 21.27 -16.93
C GLU A 119 -13.52 22.20 -15.79
N ASN A 120 -13.27 21.65 -14.60
CA ASN A 120 -12.87 22.42 -13.42
C ASN A 120 -12.11 21.59 -12.39
N ALA A 121 -11.44 22.29 -11.46
CA ALA A 121 -10.63 21.68 -10.41
C ALA A 121 -11.44 20.80 -9.44
N MET A 122 -12.75 21.00 -9.30
CA MET A 122 -13.60 20.17 -8.43
C MET A 122 -13.86 18.79 -9.03
N GLU A 123 -13.89 18.68 -10.36
CA GLU A 123 -13.94 17.38 -11.04
C GLU A 123 -12.67 16.56 -10.79
N ILE A 124 -11.52 17.22 -10.83
CA ILE A 124 -10.22 16.60 -10.51
C ILE A 124 -10.17 16.20 -9.03
N LEU A 125 -10.67 17.05 -8.12
CA LEU A 125 -10.76 16.71 -6.70
C LEU A 125 -11.62 15.45 -6.48
N ALA A 126 -12.79 15.37 -7.11
CA ALA A 126 -13.67 14.20 -7.00
C ALA A 126 -13.00 12.94 -7.54
N MET A 127 -12.28 13.04 -8.66
CA MET A 127 -11.48 11.94 -9.20
C MET A 127 -10.40 11.49 -8.20
N VAL A 128 -9.62 12.43 -7.65
CA VAL A 128 -8.54 12.14 -6.69
C VAL A 128 -9.09 11.51 -5.40
N GLU A 129 -10.21 12.00 -4.88
CA GLU A 129 -10.88 11.43 -3.70
C GLU A 129 -11.48 10.03 -3.98
N GLY A 130 -11.79 9.73 -5.25
CA GLY A 130 -12.25 8.41 -5.68
C GLY A 130 -11.14 7.37 -5.89
N LEU A 131 -9.88 7.79 -6.04
CA LEU A 131 -8.74 6.90 -6.32
C LEU A 131 -8.58 5.74 -5.31
N PRO A 132 -8.69 5.95 -3.98
CA PRO A 132 -8.55 4.85 -3.02
C PRO A 132 -9.59 3.74 -3.26
N ALA A 133 -10.84 4.12 -3.53
CA ALA A 133 -11.92 3.16 -3.80
C ALA A 133 -11.71 2.42 -5.13
N ALA A 134 -11.25 3.13 -6.18
CA ALA A 134 -10.94 2.53 -7.47
C ALA A 134 -9.79 1.52 -7.36
N LEU A 135 -8.68 1.89 -6.73
CA LEU A 135 -7.53 1.00 -6.52
C LEU A 135 -7.86 -0.18 -5.60
N THR A 136 -8.70 0.03 -4.58
CA THR A 136 -9.22 -1.07 -3.74
C THR A 136 -10.03 -2.07 -4.56
N SER A 137 -10.82 -1.60 -5.53
CA SER A 137 -11.58 -2.48 -6.42
C SER A 137 -10.66 -3.33 -7.29
N VAL A 138 -9.58 -2.75 -7.82
CA VAL A 138 -8.54 -3.49 -8.56
C VAL A 138 -7.81 -4.50 -7.67
N ALA A 139 -7.48 -4.11 -6.43
CA ALA A 139 -6.87 -5.02 -5.45
C ALA A 139 -7.79 -6.23 -5.18
N ASN A 140 -9.08 -5.99 -4.98
CA ASN A 140 -10.06 -7.05 -4.74
C ASN A 140 -10.14 -8.06 -5.89
N VAL A 141 -9.87 -7.66 -7.14
CA VAL A 141 -9.77 -8.63 -8.25
C VAL A 141 -8.66 -9.66 -8.00
N MET A 142 -7.49 -9.21 -7.54
CA MET A 142 -6.37 -10.12 -7.24
C MET A 142 -6.70 -11.04 -6.07
N LYS A 143 -7.36 -10.51 -5.03
CA LYS A 143 -7.86 -11.31 -3.91
C LYS A 143 -8.83 -12.41 -4.38
N ILE A 144 -9.82 -12.06 -5.21
CA ILE A 144 -10.79 -13.04 -5.75
C ILE A 144 -10.07 -14.11 -6.56
N LEU A 145 -9.05 -13.74 -7.35
CA LEU A 145 -8.30 -14.70 -8.14
C LEU A 145 -7.42 -15.61 -7.29
N ALA A 146 -6.82 -15.10 -6.20
CA ALA A 146 -6.11 -15.92 -5.23
C ALA A 146 -7.04 -16.96 -4.58
N GLU A 147 -8.20 -16.52 -4.09
CA GLU A 147 -9.20 -17.39 -3.45
C GLU A 147 -9.72 -18.49 -4.40
N ARG A 148 -9.84 -18.17 -5.70
CA ARG A 148 -10.26 -19.12 -6.72
C ARG A 148 -9.11 -19.98 -7.25
N ALA A 149 -7.86 -19.51 -7.19
CA ALA A 149 -6.69 -20.28 -7.61
C ALA A 149 -6.49 -21.52 -6.72
N ASP A 150 -6.76 -21.41 -5.43
CA ASP A 150 -6.62 -22.53 -4.48
C ASP A 150 -7.65 -23.64 -4.68
N SER A 151 -8.77 -23.38 -5.37
CA SER A 151 -9.93 -24.30 -5.45
C SER A 151 -10.41 -24.63 -6.86
N GLU A 152 -10.31 -23.71 -7.81
CA GLU A 152 -10.94 -23.82 -9.14
C GLU A 152 -9.93 -23.85 -10.30
N PHE A 153 -8.69 -23.39 -10.10
CA PHE A 153 -7.69 -23.33 -11.18
C PHE A 153 -6.55 -24.35 -10.97
N PRO A 154 -6.13 -25.08 -12.02
CA PRO A 154 -4.98 -25.98 -11.95
C PRO A 154 -3.67 -25.17 -12.03
N LEU A 155 -3.40 -24.36 -11.00
CA LEU A 155 -2.20 -23.54 -10.90
C LEU A 155 -1.22 -24.14 -9.88
N GLU A 156 0.08 -23.99 -10.16
CA GLU A 156 1.12 -24.26 -9.16
C GLU A 156 1.02 -23.24 -8.02
N LYS A 157 1.30 -23.68 -6.79
CA LYS A 157 1.13 -22.88 -5.58
C LYS A 157 1.85 -21.53 -5.66
N GLU A 158 3.06 -21.52 -6.22
CA GLU A 158 3.87 -20.30 -6.38
C GLU A 158 3.20 -19.25 -7.26
N VAL A 159 2.38 -19.67 -8.22
CA VAL A 159 1.62 -18.75 -9.09
C VAL A 159 0.39 -18.22 -8.37
N ALA A 160 -0.28 -19.06 -7.56
CA ALA A 160 -1.41 -18.66 -6.74
C ALA A 160 -1.00 -17.64 -5.67
N ASP A 161 0.12 -17.88 -4.98
CA ASP A 161 0.71 -16.96 -3.99
C ASP A 161 1.04 -15.60 -4.61
N GLY A 162 1.43 -15.56 -5.88
CA GLY A 162 1.68 -14.32 -6.63
C GLY A 162 0.47 -13.38 -6.67
N PHE A 163 -0.77 -13.88 -6.67
CA PHE A 163 -1.96 -13.02 -6.61
C PHE A 163 -2.10 -12.34 -5.23
N ASN A 164 -1.75 -13.02 -4.15
CA ASN A 164 -1.74 -12.44 -2.79
C ASN A 164 -0.66 -11.37 -2.65
N ASP A 165 0.52 -11.59 -3.24
CA ASP A 165 1.60 -10.60 -3.26
C ASP A 165 1.18 -9.32 -4.01
N ILE A 166 0.55 -9.47 -5.17
CA ILE A 166 0.04 -8.32 -5.95
C ILE A 166 -1.07 -7.61 -5.18
N TYR A 167 -1.97 -8.34 -4.50
CA TYR A 167 -2.98 -7.74 -3.63
C TYR A 167 -2.34 -6.86 -2.56
N GLY A 168 -1.33 -7.36 -1.84
CA GLY A 168 -0.61 -6.60 -0.83
C GLY A 168 0.09 -5.35 -1.38
N ALA A 169 0.68 -5.45 -2.57
CA ALA A 169 1.28 -4.32 -3.27
C ALA A 169 0.24 -3.27 -3.67
N LEU A 170 -0.93 -3.68 -4.16
CA LEU A 170 -2.04 -2.78 -4.51
C LEU A 170 -2.63 -2.10 -3.27
N MET A 171 -2.78 -2.80 -2.15
CA MET A 171 -3.20 -2.19 -0.88
C MET A 171 -2.19 -1.17 -0.36
N SER A 172 -0.89 -1.38 -0.62
CA SER A 172 0.13 -0.37 -0.32
C SER A 172 -0.03 0.87 -1.20
N ALA A 173 -0.42 0.71 -2.47
CA ALA A 173 -0.76 1.83 -3.35
C ALA A 173 -2.05 2.56 -2.92
N VAL A 174 -3.05 1.83 -2.41
CA VAL A 174 -4.27 2.42 -1.82
C VAL A 174 -3.92 3.35 -0.67
N ALA A 175 -3.04 2.94 0.24
CA ALA A 175 -2.60 3.78 1.37
C ALA A 175 -1.95 5.10 0.89
N VAL A 176 -1.17 5.07 -0.20
CA VAL A 176 -0.62 6.29 -0.80
C VAL A 176 -1.73 7.16 -1.42
N ALA A 177 -2.73 6.54 -2.04
CA ALA A 177 -3.85 7.26 -2.63
C ALA A 177 -4.74 7.94 -1.58
N GLU A 178 -4.89 7.37 -0.37
CA GLU A 178 -5.66 7.96 0.74
C GLU A 178 -5.14 9.35 1.15
N ASP A 179 -3.81 9.57 1.04
CA ASP A 179 -3.20 10.85 1.35
C ASP A 179 -3.42 11.91 0.25
N MET A 180 -3.77 11.50 -0.98
CA MET A 180 -3.87 12.42 -2.12
C MET A 180 -5.04 13.40 -2.00
N GLY A 181 -6.19 12.98 -1.49
CA GLY A 181 -7.36 13.85 -1.28
C GLY A 181 -7.06 15.00 -0.31
N PRO A 182 -6.62 14.71 0.93
CA PRO A 182 -6.20 15.73 1.89
C PRO A 182 -5.08 16.64 1.36
N LEU A 183 -4.10 16.07 0.65
CA LEU A 183 -3.02 16.83 0.02
C LEU A 183 -3.58 17.81 -1.03
N PHE A 184 -4.50 17.34 -1.89
CA PHE A 184 -5.12 18.17 -2.92
C PHE A 184 -5.90 19.34 -2.31
N ARG A 185 -6.71 19.06 -1.28
CA ARG A 185 -7.46 20.11 -0.56
C ARG A 185 -6.55 21.16 0.07
N THR A 186 -5.43 20.72 0.65
CA THR A 186 -4.45 21.64 1.24
C THR A 186 -3.76 22.49 0.18
N ALA A 187 -3.37 21.88 -0.94
CA ALA A 187 -2.68 22.57 -2.03
C ALA A 187 -3.58 23.57 -2.77
N HIS A 188 -4.88 23.27 -2.88
CA HIS A 188 -5.85 24.04 -3.65
C HIS A 188 -6.90 24.74 -2.76
N GLU A 189 -6.61 24.95 -1.48
CA GLU A 189 -7.55 25.52 -0.49
C GLU A 189 -8.23 26.80 -0.99
N GLN A 190 -7.45 27.69 -1.63
CA GLN A 190 -7.96 28.97 -2.14
C GLN A 190 -8.92 28.82 -3.32
N ASP A 191 -8.65 27.88 -4.22
CA ASP A 191 -9.46 27.66 -5.42
C ASP A 191 -10.72 26.87 -5.07
N ILE A 192 -10.60 25.87 -4.19
CA ILE A 192 -11.73 25.14 -3.64
C ILE A 192 -12.66 26.09 -2.87
N ALA A 193 -12.12 26.98 -2.02
CA ALA A 193 -12.94 27.93 -1.28
C ALA A 193 -13.74 28.88 -2.19
N ARG A 194 -13.23 29.23 -3.38
CA ARG A 194 -13.98 30.02 -4.37
C ARG A 194 -15.14 29.25 -4.99
N HIS A 195 -14.95 27.95 -5.23
CA HIS A 195 -15.99 27.08 -5.78
C HIS A 195 -17.03 26.64 -4.74
N GLU A 196 -16.63 26.41 -3.49
CA GLU A 196 -17.51 25.97 -2.40
C GLU A 196 -18.24 27.12 -1.69
N ASP A 197 -17.63 28.30 -1.57
CA ASP A 197 -18.23 29.51 -0.97
C ASP A 197 -18.01 30.76 -1.85
N PRO A 198 -18.71 30.86 -3.01
CA PRO A 198 -18.55 31.97 -3.93
C PRO A 198 -19.09 33.27 -3.31
N ARG A 199 -18.18 34.17 -2.93
CA ARG A 199 -18.46 35.41 -2.17
C ARG A 199 -19.45 36.36 -2.86
N ASN A 200 -19.59 36.28 -4.19
CA ASN A 200 -20.45 37.16 -5.01
C ASN A 200 -21.44 36.38 -5.90
N GLY A 201 -21.68 35.10 -5.61
CA GLY A 201 -22.51 34.23 -6.43
C GLY A 201 -21.81 33.71 -7.70
N PRO A 202 -22.39 32.69 -8.37
CA PRO A 202 -21.73 31.89 -9.41
C PRO A 202 -21.38 32.64 -10.71
N GLU A 203 -21.97 33.81 -10.96
CA GLU A 203 -21.69 34.59 -12.18
C GLU A 203 -20.52 35.58 -12.05
N ALA A 204 -20.11 35.92 -10.82
CA ALA A 204 -19.12 36.98 -10.58
C ALA A 204 -17.66 36.56 -10.85
N GLU A 205 -17.36 35.27 -10.97
CA GLU A 205 -16.00 34.75 -11.14
C GLU A 205 -15.65 34.30 -12.57
N LYS A 206 -16.62 34.28 -13.52
CA LYS A 206 -16.38 33.95 -14.95
C LYS A 206 -15.43 34.93 -15.67
N GLY A 207 -15.06 36.05 -15.06
CA GLY A 207 -14.18 37.07 -15.63
C GLY A 207 -12.68 36.85 -15.42
N TRP A 208 -12.29 35.87 -14.61
CA TRP A 208 -10.88 35.54 -14.37
C TRP A 208 -10.65 34.10 -14.82
N ASN A 209 -10.49 33.92 -16.14
CA ASN A 209 -10.24 32.63 -16.83
C ASN A 209 -10.43 31.40 -15.94
N VAL A 210 -11.70 30.97 -15.88
CA VAL A 210 -12.02 29.55 -16.02
C VAL A 210 -11.33 29.02 -17.27
#